data_AF-A0A1I1MD25-F1
#
_entry.id   AF-A0A1I1MD25-F1
#
_cell.length_a   1.000
_cell.length_b   1.000
_cell.length_c   1.000
_cell.angle_alpha   90.00
_cell.angle_beta   90.00
_cell.angle_gamma   90.00
#
_symmetry.space_group_name_H-M   'P 1'
#
loop_
_entity.id
_entity.type
_entity.pdbx_description
1 polymer ?
#
loop_
_entity_poly.entity_id
_entity_poly.type
_entity_poly.pdbx_seq_one_letter_code
_entity_poly.pdbx_strand_id
1 'polypeptide(L)'
;MVKVFGEKNTFAIQYEFLNNPFNERGWIGETWGSFQFFVNGKDICQYKRKDTIVNYQWNVMYIVEWFSENLKHILSTEPFPLPVEGRHSIELLENCLEFDSDNEDEFDEWFDKKQDWEFKHSWFSSRAGSFFPDVFFRRVGDEIEIAWNNESTYISEGVSFINSMGFEYVPSSIFEVSVKNFIENFLDNLMQNSKHKINAKEICGKIKKSVE
;
A
#
# COMPACT_ATOMS: atom_id res chain seq x y z
N MET A 1 4.49 21.42 0.91
CA MET A 1 4.74 21.33 2.36
C MET A 1 4.50 19.88 2.76
N VAL A 2 5.51 19.24 3.34
CA VAL A 2 5.44 17.89 3.86
C VAL A 2 4.36 17.76 4.93
N LYS A 3 3.55 16.69 4.83
CA LYS A 3 2.51 16.31 5.80
C LYS A 3 2.85 14.94 6.40
N VAL A 4 2.64 14.78 7.70
CA VAL A 4 2.90 13.54 8.44
C VAL A 4 1.65 13.18 9.25
N PHE A 5 1.24 11.92 9.20
CA PHE A 5 0.10 11.36 9.93
C PHE A 5 0.57 10.16 10.74
N GLY A 6 0.50 10.24 12.06
CA GLY A 6 1.06 9.25 12.97
C GLY A 6 2.47 9.59 13.47
N GLU A 7 3.10 8.64 14.14
CA GLU A 7 4.41 8.76 14.77
C GLU A 7 5.40 7.80 14.10
N LYS A 8 6.49 8.30 13.52
CA LYS A 8 7.40 7.50 12.68
C LYS A 8 8.00 6.28 13.40
N ASN A 9 8.17 6.36 14.72
CA ASN A 9 8.72 5.28 15.54
C ASN A 9 7.71 4.17 15.85
N THR A 10 6.44 4.33 15.47
CA THR A 10 5.40 3.30 15.57
C THR A 10 4.82 3.04 14.19
N PHE A 11 4.06 4.01 13.67
CA PHE A 11 3.45 3.99 12.36
C PHE A 11 3.23 5.42 11.89
N ALA A 12 3.68 5.74 10.68
CA ALA A 12 3.32 7.03 10.07
C ALA A 12 3.30 6.98 8.55
N ILE A 13 2.41 7.77 7.97
CA ILE A 13 2.43 8.11 6.55
C ILE A 13 2.94 9.53 6.42
N GLN A 14 3.91 9.74 5.52
CA GLN A 14 4.36 11.07 5.14
C GLN A 14 4.21 11.25 3.64
N TYR A 15 3.66 12.39 3.21
CA TYR A 15 3.59 12.72 1.79
C TYR A 15 3.76 14.21 1.53
N GLU A 16 4.08 14.53 0.27
CA GLU A 16 4.13 15.89 -0.24
C GLU A 16 3.81 15.88 -1.74
N PHE A 17 2.97 16.80 -2.21
CA PHE A 17 2.81 17.05 -3.64
C PHE A 17 4.04 17.77 -4.21
N LEU A 18 4.51 17.28 -5.35
CA LEU A 18 5.68 17.78 -6.06
C LEU A 18 5.28 18.17 -7.49
N ASN A 19 6.16 18.90 -8.16
CA ASN A 19 5.96 19.18 -9.58
C ASN A 19 6.08 17.88 -10.38
N ASN A 20 5.06 17.57 -11.18
CA ASN A 20 5.06 16.42 -12.07
C ASN A 20 6.13 16.60 -13.17
N PRO A 21 7.10 15.68 -13.32
CA PRO A 21 8.19 15.81 -14.29
C PRO A 21 7.78 15.46 -15.73
N PHE A 22 6.58 14.92 -15.95
CA PHE A 22 6.10 14.37 -17.22
C PHE A 22 5.04 15.24 -17.90
N ASN A 23 4.71 16.41 -17.35
CA ASN A 23 3.69 17.32 -17.90
C ASN A 23 2.32 16.65 -18.16
N GLU A 24 1.99 15.62 -17.37
CA GLU A 24 0.69 14.96 -17.43
C GLU A 24 -0.42 15.95 -17.04
N ARG A 25 -1.63 15.72 -17.56
CA ARG A 25 -2.79 16.58 -17.33
C ARG A 25 -3.81 15.88 -16.44
N GLY A 26 -4.75 16.66 -15.91
CA GLY A 26 -5.78 16.13 -15.01
C GLY A 26 -5.20 15.71 -13.66
N TRP A 27 -5.93 14.86 -12.95
CA TRP A 27 -5.57 14.45 -11.59
C TRP A 27 -4.24 13.67 -11.54
N ILE A 28 -3.90 12.91 -12.59
CA ILE A 28 -2.59 12.23 -12.70
C ILE A 28 -1.49 13.29 -12.63
N GLY A 29 -1.60 14.36 -13.42
CA GLY A 29 -0.66 15.49 -13.36
C GLY A 29 -0.57 16.21 -12.01
N GLU A 30 -1.68 16.23 -11.26
CA GLU A 30 -1.84 17.04 -10.05
C GLU A 30 -1.56 16.27 -8.75
N THR A 31 -1.37 14.95 -8.83
CA THR A 31 -1.19 14.08 -7.66
C THR A 31 0.21 13.47 -7.56
N TRP A 32 1.11 13.90 -8.44
CA TRP A 32 2.53 13.56 -8.35
C TRP A 32 3.11 14.07 -7.03
N GLY A 33 3.85 13.22 -6.33
CA GLY A 33 4.37 13.55 -5.03
C GLY A 33 5.39 12.56 -4.51
N SER A 34 6.02 12.91 -3.39
CA SER A 34 6.77 11.94 -2.59
C SER A 34 5.84 11.28 -1.57
N PHE A 35 6.05 10.00 -1.33
CA PHE A 35 5.36 9.24 -0.30
C PHE A 35 6.36 8.39 0.48
N GLN A 36 6.18 8.32 1.79
CA GLN A 36 7.01 7.54 2.70
C GLN A 36 6.10 6.82 3.68
N PHE A 37 6.45 5.56 3.96
CA PHE A 37 5.64 4.67 4.78
C PHE A 37 6.50 4.15 5.92
N PHE A 38 6.30 4.71 7.10
CA PHE A 38 7.10 4.40 8.29
C PHE A 38 6.44 3.31 9.12
N VAL A 39 7.21 2.27 9.41
CA VAL A 39 6.85 1.21 10.36
C VAL A 39 8.03 1.03 11.30
N ASN A 40 7.84 1.28 12.59
CA ASN A 40 8.91 1.22 13.60
C ASN A 40 10.21 1.95 13.19
N GLY A 41 10.07 3.16 12.63
CA GLY A 41 11.19 4.02 12.20
C GLY A 41 11.76 3.71 10.83
N LYS A 42 11.33 2.61 10.18
CA LYS A 42 11.81 2.18 8.87
C LYS A 42 10.90 2.73 7.78
N ASP A 43 11.45 3.47 6.81
CA ASP A 43 10.73 3.82 5.59
C ASP A 43 10.76 2.64 4.61
N ILE A 44 9.62 1.99 4.44
CA ILE A 44 9.50 0.77 3.61
C ILE A 44 9.56 1.09 2.12
N CYS A 45 9.21 2.33 1.75
CA CYS A 45 9.22 2.77 0.35
C CYS A 45 10.59 3.32 -0.10
N GLN A 46 11.56 3.45 0.81
CA GLN A 46 12.89 3.96 0.46
C GLN A 46 13.71 2.90 -0.26
N TYR A 47 14.32 3.28 -1.38
CA TYR A 47 15.13 2.37 -2.18
C TYR A 47 16.42 3.03 -2.67
N LYS A 48 17.37 2.20 -3.07
CA LYS A 48 18.62 2.58 -3.70
C LYS A 48 18.53 2.30 -5.20
N ARG A 49 18.97 3.25 -6.02
CA ARG A 49 19.13 3.09 -7.48
C ARG A 49 20.40 3.79 -7.92
N LYS A 50 21.29 3.08 -8.63
CA LYS A 50 22.59 3.61 -9.09
C LYS A 50 23.38 4.31 -7.97
N ASP A 51 23.52 3.63 -6.84
CA ASP A 51 24.22 4.13 -5.64
C ASP A 51 23.61 5.34 -4.93
N THR A 52 22.43 5.80 -5.34
CA THR A 52 21.71 6.89 -4.69
C THR A 52 20.52 6.36 -3.92
N ILE A 53 20.37 6.78 -2.67
CA ILE A 53 19.16 6.53 -1.87
C ILE A 53 18.09 7.54 -2.31
N VAL A 54 16.91 7.03 -2.63
CA VAL A 54 15.80 7.78 -3.21
C VAL A 54 14.55 7.52 -2.38
N ASN A 55 13.83 8.59 -2.05
CA ASN A 55 12.48 8.49 -1.49
C ASN A 55 11.50 8.18 -2.63
N TYR A 56 10.50 7.34 -2.37
CA TYR A 56 9.50 7.01 -3.38
C TYR A 56 8.77 8.27 -3.87
N GLN A 57 8.69 8.40 -5.19
CA GLN A 57 7.96 9.47 -5.87
C GLN A 57 7.14 8.90 -7.02
N TRP A 58 5.85 9.19 -7.01
CA TRP A 58 4.92 8.82 -8.07
C TRP A 58 3.59 9.57 -7.90
N ASN A 59 2.56 9.19 -8.66
CA ASN A 59 1.20 9.64 -8.44
C ASN A 59 0.65 9.00 -7.15
N VAL A 60 0.62 9.81 -6.08
CA VAL A 60 0.20 9.39 -4.74
C VAL A 60 -1.28 8.99 -4.71
N MET A 61 -2.08 9.43 -5.70
CA MET A 61 -3.48 9.02 -5.85
C MET A 61 -3.65 7.50 -5.89
N TYR A 62 -2.76 6.75 -6.56
CA TYR A 62 -2.91 5.29 -6.65
C TYR A 62 -2.85 4.60 -5.27
N ILE A 63 -2.07 5.16 -4.35
CA ILE A 63 -1.98 4.69 -2.97
C ILE A 63 -3.24 5.05 -2.19
N VAL A 64 -3.76 6.26 -2.40
CA VAL A 64 -5.00 6.74 -1.77
C VAL A 64 -6.22 5.94 -2.23
N GLU A 65 -6.34 5.69 -3.54
CA GLU A 65 -7.39 4.85 -4.12
C GLU A 65 -7.34 3.45 -3.52
N TRP A 66 -6.16 2.82 -3.50
CA TRP A 66 -6.01 1.48 -2.94
C TRP A 66 -6.41 1.40 -1.47
N PHE A 67 -5.89 2.31 -0.63
CA PHE A 67 -6.31 2.34 0.77
C PHE A 67 -7.80 2.59 0.92
N SER A 68 -8.37 3.48 0.11
CA SER A 68 -9.80 3.79 0.20
C SER A 68 -10.69 2.60 -0.11
N GLU A 69 -10.29 1.74 -1.04
CA GLU A 69 -11.06 0.55 -1.44
C GLU A 69 -10.83 -0.63 -0.49
N ASN A 70 -9.62 -0.76 0.07
CA ASN A 70 -9.18 -1.95 0.78
C ASN A 70 -9.09 -1.80 2.30
N LEU A 71 -9.19 -0.59 2.86
CA LEU A 71 -9.08 -0.37 4.31
C LEU A 71 -10.07 -1.24 5.11
N LYS A 72 -11.29 -1.43 4.62
CA LYS A 72 -12.29 -2.33 5.25
C LYS A 72 -11.82 -3.79 5.33
N HIS A 73 -11.08 -4.27 4.33
CA HIS A 73 -10.53 -5.62 4.30
C HIS A 73 -9.34 -5.73 5.25
N ILE A 74 -8.47 -4.72 5.28
CA ILE A 74 -7.34 -4.65 6.22
C ILE A 74 -7.82 -4.68 7.68
N LEU A 75 -8.87 -3.93 8.00
CA LEU A 75 -9.45 -3.82 9.35
C LEU A 75 -10.39 -4.99 9.72
N SER A 76 -10.73 -5.84 8.74
CA SER A 76 -11.58 -7.00 8.92
C SER A 76 -10.92 -8.01 9.85
N THR A 77 -11.72 -8.65 10.72
CA THR A 77 -11.26 -9.77 11.54
C THR A 77 -11.41 -11.11 10.82
N GLU A 78 -11.74 -11.10 9.52
CA GLU A 78 -11.82 -12.31 8.71
C GLU A 78 -10.45 -13.02 8.67
N PRO A 79 -10.42 -14.34 8.90
CA PRO A 79 -9.18 -15.09 8.84
C PRO A 79 -8.66 -15.20 7.41
N PHE A 80 -7.40 -15.62 7.28
CA PHE A 80 -6.86 -16.02 5.99
C PHE A 80 -7.72 -17.15 5.39
N PRO A 81 -8.06 -17.10 4.09
CA PRO A 81 -9.12 -17.94 3.52
C PRO A 81 -8.70 -19.38 3.22
N LEU A 82 -7.40 -19.69 3.29
CA LEU A 82 -6.86 -21.00 2.95
C LEU A 82 -6.36 -21.73 4.21
N PRO A 83 -6.52 -23.06 4.28
CA PRO A 83 -6.16 -23.87 5.44
C PRO A 83 -4.65 -24.12 5.51
N VAL A 84 -3.85 -23.06 5.56
CA VAL A 84 -2.40 -23.09 5.72
C VAL A 84 -1.99 -22.44 7.04
N GLU A 85 -0.92 -22.95 7.62
CA GLU A 85 -0.31 -22.36 8.81
C GLU A 85 0.75 -21.34 8.41
N GLY A 86 1.00 -20.34 9.25
CA GLY A 86 2.03 -19.33 9.00
C GLY A 86 2.02 -18.25 10.07
N ARG A 87 3.21 -17.76 10.45
CA ARG A 87 3.34 -16.75 11.52
C ARG A 87 2.92 -15.37 11.05
N HIS A 88 3.12 -15.07 9.77
CA HIS A 88 2.77 -13.81 9.13
C HIS A 88 2.35 -14.04 7.67
N SER A 89 1.80 -13.00 7.03
CA SER A 89 1.24 -13.05 5.67
C SER A 89 2.21 -13.63 4.64
N ILE A 90 3.50 -13.29 4.71
CA ILE A 90 4.50 -13.85 3.79
C ILE A 90 4.60 -15.38 3.92
N GLU A 91 4.70 -15.92 5.16
CA GLU A 91 4.75 -17.38 5.38
C GLU A 91 3.44 -18.07 4.96
N LEU A 92 2.29 -17.44 5.21
CA LEU A 92 0.99 -17.97 4.75
C LEU A 92 0.97 -18.10 3.23
N LEU A 93 1.40 -17.06 2.51
CA LEU A 93 1.42 -17.05 1.05
C LEU A 93 2.45 -18.01 0.45
N GLU A 94 3.62 -18.13 1.07
CA GLU A 94 4.64 -19.12 0.69
C GLU A 94 4.11 -20.55 0.86
N ASN A 95 3.49 -20.84 2.00
CA ASN A 95 2.92 -22.17 2.27
C ASN A 95 1.73 -22.50 1.36
N CYS A 96 1.03 -21.50 0.81
CA CYS A 96 0.01 -21.76 -0.23
C CYS A 96 0.59 -22.32 -1.53
N LEU A 97 1.89 -22.12 -1.81
CA LEU A 97 2.54 -22.61 -3.02
C LEU A 97 2.86 -24.11 -2.96
N GLU A 98 2.81 -24.70 -1.76
CA GLU A 98 2.99 -26.14 -1.55
C GLU A 98 1.71 -26.94 -1.82
N PHE A 99 0.60 -26.27 -2.12
CA PHE A 99 -0.65 -26.92 -2.48
C PHE A 99 -0.54 -27.58 -3.86
N ASP A 100 -0.94 -28.84 -3.92
CA ASP A 100 -0.98 -29.64 -5.14
C ASP A 100 -2.23 -30.52 -5.10
N SER A 101 -2.94 -30.61 -6.22
CA SER A 101 -4.11 -31.46 -6.37
C SER A 101 -4.22 -31.94 -7.81
N ASP A 102 -4.51 -33.23 -7.98
CA ASP A 102 -4.82 -33.83 -9.28
C ASP A 102 -6.21 -33.39 -9.81
N ASN A 103 -6.99 -32.68 -8.99
CA ASN A 103 -8.27 -32.11 -9.38
C ASN A 103 -8.09 -30.65 -9.82
N GLU A 104 -8.23 -30.39 -11.12
CA GLU A 104 -8.08 -29.05 -11.72
C GLU A 104 -9.01 -28.02 -11.08
N ASP A 105 -10.28 -28.36 -10.80
CA ASP A 105 -11.24 -27.42 -10.20
C ASP A 105 -10.81 -26.99 -8.79
N GLU A 106 -10.23 -27.92 -8.01
CA GLU A 106 -9.73 -27.64 -6.66
C GLU A 106 -8.46 -26.80 -6.69
N PHE A 107 -7.57 -27.11 -7.64
CA PHE A 107 -6.35 -26.34 -7.90
C PHE A 107 -6.68 -24.89 -8.28
N ASP A 108 -7.59 -24.69 -9.22
CA ASP A 108 -8.00 -23.35 -9.65
C ASP A 108 -8.68 -22.58 -8.51
N GLU A 109 -9.61 -23.19 -7.78
CA GLU A 109 -10.28 -22.54 -6.65
C GLU A 109 -9.29 -22.12 -5.54
N TRP A 110 -8.24 -22.90 -5.32
CA TRP A 110 -7.19 -22.58 -4.35
C TRP A 110 -6.45 -21.30 -4.73
N PHE A 111 -5.96 -21.21 -5.97
CA PHE A 111 -5.18 -20.06 -6.43
C PHE A 111 -6.05 -18.82 -6.66
N ASP A 112 -7.32 -18.98 -7.03
CA ASP A 112 -8.28 -17.88 -7.09
C ASP A 112 -8.50 -17.25 -5.71
N LYS A 113 -8.70 -18.07 -4.67
CA LYS A 113 -8.84 -17.58 -3.29
C LYS A 113 -7.57 -16.89 -2.78
N LYS A 114 -6.40 -17.46 -3.09
CA LYS A 114 -5.11 -16.85 -2.75
C LYS A 114 -4.99 -15.47 -3.41
N GLN A 115 -5.24 -15.40 -4.71
CA GLN A 115 -5.09 -14.17 -5.49
C GLN A 115 -6.09 -13.08 -5.06
N ASP A 116 -7.35 -13.44 -4.83
CA ASP A 116 -8.38 -12.52 -4.33
C ASP A 116 -7.98 -11.91 -2.99
N TRP A 117 -7.41 -12.72 -2.09
CA TRP A 117 -6.86 -12.21 -0.83
C TRP A 117 -5.67 -11.27 -1.07
N GLU A 118 -4.71 -11.63 -1.92
CA GLU A 118 -3.56 -10.78 -2.24
C GLU A 118 -4.00 -9.41 -2.79
N PHE A 119 -5.03 -9.34 -3.64
CA PHE A 119 -5.54 -8.07 -4.16
C PHE A 119 -6.14 -7.17 -3.08
N LYS A 120 -6.79 -7.75 -2.07
CA LYS A 120 -7.42 -7.04 -0.95
C LYS A 120 -6.44 -6.63 0.13
N HIS A 121 -5.32 -7.35 0.24
CA HIS A 121 -4.39 -7.23 1.36
C HIS A 121 -3.00 -6.73 0.96
N SER A 122 -2.67 -6.66 -0.34
CA SER A 122 -1.46 -5.99 -0.85
C SER A 122 -1.76 -4.86 -1.81
N TRP A 123 -1.03 -3.77 -1.66
CA TRP A 123 -1.09 -2.60 -2.53
C TRP A 123 -0.25 -2.71 -3.81
N PHE A 124 0.36 -3.86 -4.06
CA PHE A 124 1.35 -4.01 -5.14
C PHE A 124 0.73 -3.89 -6.53
N SER A 125 -0.56 -4.20 -6.66
CA SER A 125 -1.34 -3.94 -7.88
C SER A 125 -1.41 -2.45 -8.23
N SER A 126 -1.33 -1.56 -7.24
CA SER A 126 -1.40 -0.11 -7.39
C SER A 126 -0.07 0.57 -7.72
N ARG A 127 0.99 -0.20 -7.99
CA ARG A 127 2.31 0.34 -8.35
C ARG A 127 2.30 1.21 -9.60
N ALA A 128 1.36 0.99 -10.53
CA ALA A 128 1.17 1.81 -11.74
C ALA A 128 2.47 2.14 -12.51
N GLY A 129 3.39 1.16 -12.64
CA GLY A 129 4.67 1.32 -13.33
C GLY A 129 5.82 1.93 -12.51
N SER A 130 5.59 2.23 -11.23
CA SER A 130 6.61 2.74 -10.30
C SER A 130 7.38 1.61 -9.58
N PHE A 131 8.48 1.98 -8.91
CA PHE A 131 9.22 1.11 -8.00
C PHE A 131 8.58 1.10 -6.61
N PHE A 132 7.36 0.57 -6.51
CA PHE A 132 6.59 0.51 -5.26
C PHE A 132 6.81 -0.85 -4.58
N PRO A 133 7.06 -0.91 -3.25
CA PRO A 133 7.27 -2.18 -2.58
C PRO A 133 5.98 -2.99 -2.52
N ASP A 134 6.08 -4.31 -2.55
CA ASP A 134 4.99 -5.19 -2.16
C ASP A 134 4.90 -5.23 -0.62
N VAL A 135 3.73 -4.89 -0.09
CA VAL A 135 3.46 -4.86 1.36
C VAL A 135 2.06 -5.42 1.59
N PHE A 136 1.98 -6.41 2.46
CA PHE A 136 0.75 -7.05 2.91
C PHE A 136 0.28 -6.47 4.23
N PHE A 137 -1.03 -6.36 4.36
CA PHE A 137 -1.73 -5.81 5.51
C PHE A 137 -2.84 -6.74 5.96
N ARG A 138 -2.88 -7.13 7.23
CA ARG A 138 -4.04 -7.86 7.77
C ARG A 138 -4.22 -7.55 9.25
N ARG A 139 -5.45 -7.66 9.75
CA ARG A 139 -5.69 -7.58 11.19
C ARG A 139 -5.35 -8.88 11.89
N VAL A 140 -4.65 -8.77 13.02
CA VAL A 140 -4.38 -9.86 13.94
C VAL A 140 -4.73 -9.36 15.35
N GLY A 141 -5.90 -9.75 15.85
CA GLY A 141 -6.43 -9.23 17.11
C GLY A 141 -6.65 -7.71 17.06
N ASP A 142 -5.98 -6.98 17.94
CA ASP A 142 -6.06 -5.52 18.05
C ASP A 142 -4.95 -4.80 17.27
N GLU A 143 -4.15 -5.53 16.50
CA GLU A 143 -3.04 -5.01 15.72
C GLU A 143 -3.27 -5.23 14.22
N ILE A 144 -2.61 -4.39 13.41
CA ILE A 144 -2.43 -4.62 11.98
C ILE A 144 -1.03 -5.16 11.78
N GLU A 145 -0.96 -6.36 11.24
CA GLU A 145 0.26 -6.89 10.67
C GLU A 145 0.59 -6.14 9.38
N ILE A 146 1.83 -5.68 9.27
CA ILE A 146 2.41 -5.13 8.06
C ILE A 146 3.61 -6.01 7.72
N ALA A 147 3.55 -6.74 6.61
CA ALA A 147 4.59 -7.69 6.22
C ALA A 147 5.05 -7.44 4.78
N TRP A 148 6.36 -7.54 4.53
CA TRP A 148 6.94 -7.27 3.22
C TRP A 148 8.17 -8.13 2.97
N ASN A 149 8.33 -8.57 1.72
CA ASN A 149 9.57 -9.15 1.22
C ASN A 149 9.82 -8.63 -0.20
N ASN A 150 10.79 -7.72 -0.31
CA ASN A 150 11.18 -7.02 -1.52
C ASN A 150 12.67 -7.21 -1.82
N GLU A 151 13.30 -8.26 -1.29
CA GLU A 151 14.72 -8.52 -1.54
C GLU A 151 15.01 -8.70 -3.03
N SER A 152 14.14 -9.44 -3.73
CA SER A 152 14.26 -9.71 -5.17
C SER A 152 13.48 -8.74 -6.06
N THR A 153 12.67 -7.85 -5.47
CA THR A 153 11.78 -6.96 -6.21
C THR A 153 12.60 -5.88 -6.92
N TYR A 154 12.50 -5.83 -8.25
CA TYR A 154 13.18 -4.87 -9.15
C TYR A 154 14.72 -4.97 -9.22
N ILE A 155 15.31 -6.10 -8.81
CA ILE A 155 16.77 -6.31 -8.94
C ILE A 155 17.23 -6.13 -10.39
N SER A 156 16.47 -6.65 -11.36
CA SER A 156 16.79 -6.55 -12.79
C SER A 156 16.87 -5.10 -13.30
N GLU A 157 16.18 -4.19 -12.64
CA GLU A 157 16.11 -2.76 -12.93
C GLU A 157 17.17 -1.95 -12.15
N GLY A 158 18.00 -2.64 -11.36
CA GLY A 158 19.05 -2.04 -10.54
C GLY A 158 18.49 -1.28 -9.33
N VAL A 159 17.34 -1.71 -8.82
CA VAL A 159 16.68 -1.15 -7.64
C VAL A 159 16.77 -2.14 -6.48
N SER A 160 17.03 -1.62 -5.28
CA SER A 160 17.06 -2.41 -4.04
C SER A 160 16.43 -1.60 -2.92
N PHE A 161 15.45 -2.15 -2.20
CA PHE A 161 14.83 -1.46 -1.07
C PHE A 161 15.79 -1.42 0.12
N ILE A 162 15.81 -0.29 0.84
CA ILE A 162 16.69 -0.11 2.01
C ILE A 162 16.24 -1.03 3.16
N ASN A 163 14.93 -1.11 3.38
CA ASN A 163 14.31 -2.02 4.33
C ASN A 163 13.59 -3.12 3.53
N SER A 164 14.37 -4.00 2.89
CA SER A 164 13.86 -4.94 1.88
C SER A 164 12.91 -5.99 2.41
N MET A 165 13.06 -6.45 3.64
CA MET A 165 12.18 -7.47 4.23
C MET A 165 11.86 -7.17 5.69
N GLY A 166 10.72 -7.66 6.14
CA GLY A 166 10.32 -7.58 7.53
C GLY A 166 8.83 -7.80 7.73
N PHE A 167 8.44 -7.91 8.98
CA PHE A 167 7.05 -7.81 9.40
C PHE A 167 7.01 -7.13 10.76
N GLU A 168 5.96 -6.36 11.00
CA GLU A 168 5.75 -5.65 12.26
C GLU A 168 4.25 -5.63 12.56
N TYR A 169 3.91 -5.56 13.84
CA TYR A 169 2.54 -5.36 14.30
C TYR A 169 2.40 -3.93 14.83
N VAL A 170 1.38 -3.23 14.36
CA VAL A 170 1.07 -1.86 14.80
C VAL A 170 -0.34 -1.83 15.39
N PRO A 171 -0.60 -1.04 16.46
CA PRO A 171 -1.94 -0.94 17.00
C PRO A 171 -2.95 -0.49 15.93
N SER A 172 -4.04 -1.26 15.78
CA SER A 172 -5.04 -1.03 14.73
C SER A 172 -5.66 0.36 14.79
N SER A 173 -5.87 0.90 15.99
CA SER A 173 -6.35 2.27 16.20
C SER A 173 -5.39 3.33 15.67
N ILE A 174 -4.07 3.14 15.81
CA ILE A 174 -3.06 4.06 15.28
C ILE A 174 -3.01 3.98 13.76
N PHE A 175 -3.04 2.75 13.21
CA PHE A 175 -3.06 2.51 11.77
C PHE A 175 -4.27 3.16 11.11
N GLU A 176 -5.47 2.84 11.59
CA GLU A 176 -6.74 3.33 11.04
C GLU A 176 -6.80 4.85 11.04
N VAL A 177 -6.51 5.49 12.18
CA VAL A 177 -6.56 6.96 12.31
C VAL A 177 -5.54 7.61 11.38
N SER A 178 -4.32 7.07 11.29
CA SER A 178 -3.28 7.65 10.45
C SER A 178 -3.59 7.53 8.96
N VAL A 179 -4.12 6.38 8.52
CA VAL A 179 -4.55 6.17 7.12
C VAL A 179 -5.74 7.06 6.77
N LYS A 180 -6.79 7.12 7.63
CA LYS A 180 -7.96 7.98 7.39
C LYS A 180 -7.57 9.46 7.32
N ASN A 181 -6.76 9.95 8.27
CA ASN A 181 -6.29 11.33 8.25
C ASN A 181 -5.44 11.65 7.02
N PHE A 182 -4.60 10.69 6.57
CA PHE A 182 -3.85 10.82 5.33
C PHE A 182 -4.78 10.99 4.12
N ILE A 183 -5.77 10.10 3.96
CA ILE A 183 -6.74 10.16 2.86
C ILE A 183 -7.50 11.48 2.90
N GLU A 184 -8.08 11.85 4.04
CA GLU A 184 -8.83 13.10 4.19
C GLU A 184 -7.99 14.32 3.82
N ASN A 185 -6.77 14.42 4.35
CA ASN A 185 -5.89 15.54 4.04
C ASN A 185 -5.49 15.57 2.56
N PHE A 186 -5.23 14.40 1.96
CA PHE A 186 -4.93 14.30 0.55
C PHE A 186 -6.08 14.83 -0.32
N LEU A 187 -7.32 14.43 -0.03
CA LEU A 187 -8.49 14.87 -0.78
C LEU A 187 -8.73 16.37 -0.63
N ASP A 188 -8.61 16.90 0.58
CA ASP A 188 -8.76 18.34 0.83
C ASP A 188 -7.69 19.15 0.09
N ASN A 189 -6.44 18.67 0.11
CA ASN A 189 -5.33 19.30 -0.60
C ASN A 189 -5.54 19.27 -2.13
N LEU A 190 -6.00 18.14 -2.68
CA LEU A 190 -6.34 18.03 -4.09
C LEU A 190 -7.49 18.98 -4.48
N MET A 191 -8.54 19.04 -3.68
CA MET A 191 -9.68 19.93 -3.91
C MET A 191 -9.31 21.42 -3.90
N GLN A 192 -8.38 21.80 -3.02
CA GLN A 192 -7.91 23.18 -2.91
C GLN A 192 -7.00 23.60 -4.08
N ASN A 193 -6.14 22.69 -4.54
CA ASN A 193 -5.06 23.01 -5.48
C ASN A 193 -5.30 22.55 -6.92
N SER A 194 -6.32 21.72 -7.17
CA SER A 194 -6.63 21.24 -8.52
C SER A 194 -7.05 22.37 -9.45
N LYS A 195 -6.46 22.41 -10.64
CA LYS A 195 -6.90 23.26 -11.75
C LYS A 195 -8.16 22.70 -12.42
N HIS A 196 -8.48 21.43 -12.16
CA HIS A 196 -9.62 20.69 -12.70
C HIS A 196 -10.65 20.36 -11.62
N LYS A 197 -11.23 21.39 -10.99
CA LYS A 197 -12.14 21.27 -9.83
C LYS A 197 -13.29 20.27 -9.99
N ILE A 198 -13.85 20.13 -11.20
CA ILE A 198 -14.95 19.17 -11.46
C ILE A 198 -14.43 17.72 -11.31
N ASN A 199 -13.32 17.40 -11.97
CA ASN A 199 -12.71 16.06 -11.91
C ASN A 199 -12.26 15.73 -10.49
N ALA A 200 -11.63 16.70 -9.80
CA ALA A 200 -11.24 16.54 -8.41
C ALA A 200 -12.46 16.25 -7.51
N LYS A 201 -13.58 16.97 -7.70
CA LYS A 201 -14.81 16.75 -6.94
C LYS A 201 -15.40 15.35 -7.18
N GLU A 202 -15.39 14.87 -8.42
CA GLU A 202 -15.87 13.53 -8.75
C GLU A 202 -15.03 12.44 -8.06
N ILE A 203 -13.71 12.52 -8.20
CA ILE A 203 -12.78 11.53 -7.63
C ILE A 203 -12.84 11.55 -6.12
N CYS A 204 -12.79 12.74 -5.49
CA CYS A 204 -12.93 12.85 -4.04
C CYS A 204 -14.28 12.31 -3.55
N GLY A 205 -15.35 12.51 -4.31
CA GLY A 205 -16.67 11.97 -4.00
C GLY A 205 -16.74 10.44 -4.09
N LYS A 206 -15.97 9.81 -4.98
CA LYS A 206 -15.84 8.35 -5.05
C LYS A 206 -15.06 7.81 -3.86
N ILE A 207 -13.88 8.38 -3.58
CA ILE A 207 -12.98 7.94 -2.51
C ILE A 207 -13.66 8.04 -1.14
N LYS A 208 -14.36 9.15 -0.86
CA LYS A 208 -15.06 9.33 0.44
C LYS A 208 -16.08 8.23 0.71
N LYS A 209 -16.82 7.78 -0.32
CA LYS A 209 -17.81 6.70 -0.19
C LYS A 209 -17.19 5.32 0.06
N SER A 210 -15.93 5.12 -0.31
CA SER A 210 -15.24 3.85 -0.09
C SER A 210 -14.68 3.70 1.33
N VAL A 211 -14.41 4.83 2.00
CA VAL A 211 -13.83 4.91 3.35
C VAL A 211 -14.89 4.92 4.47
N GLU A 212 -16.11 5.35 4.15
CA GLU A 212 -17.31 5.30 5.02
C GLU A 212 -17.76 3.87 5.32
#